data_AF-A0A3D9MFA3-F1
#
_entry.id   AF-A0A3D9MFA3-F1
#
_cell.length_a   1.000
_cell.length_b   1.000
_cell.length_c   1.000
_cell.angle_alpha   90.00
_cell.angle_beta   90.00
_cell.angle_gamma   90.00
#
_symmetry.space_group_name_H-M   'P 1'
#
loop_
_entity.id
_entity.type
_entity.pdbx_description
1 polymer ?
#
loop_
_entity_poly.entity_id
_entity_poly.type
_entity_poly.pdbx_seq_one_letter_code
_entity_poly.pdbx_strand_id
1 'polypeptide(L)'
;MSMPTANLSDTPNRKVLYAVELWDALTLTRVTRGVKVAAAGLRNAPIVSLSGRFVWFEENEAWPDHITVTLLPGAPYAPVPPVATLPRPANLEVPHVAERLQSLVLQPDATYPLGDGVTCLRGRLTTDTKLDKPPPVAGARVQLAWSDADEEKWKPDAPPADAGSAALAALPVTTASGDFVAFIPRASAPTSNTAADGTFPARLVFLIGQAPASRLVTPKDFQFVDDAGGAPRQPVVPKGHLPEGRALPQTLIIGLTQLAKL
;
A
#
# COMPACT_ATOMS: atom_id res chain seq x y z
N MET A 1 39.15 17.37 -53.65
CA MET A 1 38.24 16.23 -53.42
C MET A 1 37.81 16.27 -51.96
N SER A 2 36.64 16.83 -51.67
CA SER A 2 36.09 16.90 -50.31
C SER A 2 35.11 15.74 -50.13
N MET A 3 35.35 14.89 -49.13
CA MET A 3 34.42 13.84 -48.73
C MET A 3 33.21 14.50 -48.04
N PRO A 4 31.97 14.16 -48.41
CA PRO A 4 30.79 14.60 -47.67
C PRO A 4 30.77 13.91 -46.30
N THR A 5 30.89 14.70 -45.24
CA THR A 5 30.65 14.25 -43.87
C THR A 5 29.16 14.03 -43.70
N ALA A 6 28.70 12.79 -43.87
CA ALA A 6 27.34 12.42 -43.49
C ALA A 6 27.24 12.52 -41.97
N ASN A 7 26.71 13.64 -41.48
CA ASN A 7 26.21 13.76 -40.13
C ASN A 7 24.98 12.83 -40.02
N LEU A 8 25.22 11.57 -39.68
CA LEU A 8 24.21 10.72 -39.08
C LEU A 8 23.84 11.39 -37.75
N SER A 9 22.83 12.25 -37.77
CA SER A 9 22.20 12.69 -36.53
C SER A 9 21.48 11.48 -35.96
N ASP A 10 22.23 10.66 -35.23
CA ASP A 10 21.76 9.47 -34.54
C ASP A 10 20.95 9.92 -33.31
N THR A 11 19.88 10.66 -33.56
CA THR A 11 18.97 11.14 -32.53
C THR A 11 18.01 10.00 -32.28
N PRO A 12 18.08 9.30 -31.14
CA PRO A 12 17.22 8.15 -30.88
C PRO A 12 15.76 8.63 -30.80
N ASN A 13 15.01 8.48 -31.90
CA ASN A 13 13.60 8.85 -32.01
C ASN A 13 12.68 7.78 -31.41
N ARG A 14 12.97 7.32 -30.19
CA ARG A 14 12.17 6.28 -29.53
C ARG A 14 10.96 6.91 -28.84
N LYS A 15 9.78 6.77 -29.44
CA LYS A 15 8.52 7.24 -28.86
C LYS A 15 8.05 6.28 -27.77
N VAL A 16 7.69 6.82 -26.61
CA VAL A 16 7.12 6.07 -25.49
C VAL A 16 5.65 5.78 -25.77
N LEU A 17 5.28 4.50 -25.82
CA LEU A 17 3.91 4.04 -25.99
C LEU A 17 3.14 4.10 -24.67
N TYR A 18 3.73 3.53 -23.62
CA TYR A 18 3.10 3.35 -22.33
C TYR A 18 4.15 3.33 -21.23
N ALA A 19 3.80 3.79 -20.04
CA ALA A 19 4.66 3.77 -18.88
C ALA A 19 3.89 3.38 -17.62
N VAL A 20 4.54 2.59 -16.76
CA VAL A 20 4.06 2.28 -15.42
C VAL A 20 5.08 2.78 -14.41
N GLU A 21 4.61 3.43 -13.36
CA GLU A 21 5.39 3.69 -12.17
C GLU A 21 4.78 2.98 -10.96
N LEU A 22 5.63 2.30 -10.19
CA LEU A 22 5.25 1.62 -8.98
C LEU A 22 5.72 2.46 -7.80
N TRP A 23 4.83 2.69 -6.85
CA TRP A 23 5.10 3.48 -5.65
C TRP A 23 5.00 2.62 -4.41
N ASP A 24 5.94 2.82 -3.50
CA ASP A 24 5.86 2.30 -2.16
C ASP A 24 4.92 3.20 -1.33
N ALA A 25 3.89 2.61 -0.73
CA ALA A 25 2.86 3.37 -0.04
C ALA A 25 3.33 4.05 1.27
N LEU A 26 4.41 3.58 1.88
CA LEU A 26 4.95 4.16 3.12
C LEU A 26 5.99 5.22 2.83
N THR A 27 7.00 4.86 2.05
CA THR A 27 8.16 5.71 1.79
C THR A 27 7.89 6.75 0.71
N LEU A 28 6.82 6.57 -0.07
CA LEU A 28 6.51 7.37 -1.25
C LEU A 28 7.69 7.41 -2.23
N THR A 29 8.46 6.31 -2.29
CA THR A 29 9.56 6.14 -3.24
C THR A 29 9.14 5.23 -4.39
N ARG A 30 9.77 5.40 -5.55
CA ARG A 30 9.51 4.53 -6.70
C ARG A 30 10.17 3.17 -6.51
N VAL A 31 9.41 2.12 -6.76
CA VAL A 31 9.87 0.73 -6.70
C VAL A 31 10.29 0.27 -8.10
N THR A 32 11.58 -0.01 -8.25
CA THR A 32 12.18 -0.46 -9.52
C THR A 32 12.85 -1.83 -9.45
N ARG A 33 13.00 -2.38 -8.23
CA ARG A 33 13.71 -3.64 -7.94
C ARG A 33 12.78 -4.60 -7.21
N GLY A 34 13.10 -5.88 -7.26
CA GLY A 34 12.28 -6.92 -6.63
C GLY A 34 10.94 -7.17 -7.33
N VAL A 35 10.76 -6.63 -8.53
CA VAL A 35 9.51 -6.70 -9.30
C VAL A 35 9.80 -6.95 -10.77
N LYS A 36 8.87 -7.62 -11.44
CA LYS A 36 8.78 -7.73 -12.91
C LYS A 36 7.44 -7.17 -13.32
N VAL A 37 7.45 -6.26 -14.29
CA VAL A 37 6.23 -5.67 -14.84
C VAL A 37 6.05 -6.15 -16.27
N ALA A 38 4.85 -6.62 -16.57
CA ALA A 38 4.46 -7.04 -17.91
C ALA A 38 3.15 -6.34 -18.29
N ALA A 39 2.92 -6.20 -19.59
CA ALA A 39 1.72 -5.61 -20.13
C ALA A 39 1.14 -6.56 -21.18
N ALA A 40 -0.04 -7.11 -20.91
CA ALA A 40 -0.71 -8.01 -21.84
C ALA A 40 -1.10 -7.24 -23.11
N GLY A 41 -0.81 -7.80 -24.28
CA GLY A 41 -1.02 -7.14 -25.58
C GLY A 41 0.24 -6.47 -26.16
N LEU A 42 1.31 -6.32 -25.38
CA LEU A 42 2.61 -5.83 -25.86
C LEU A 42 3.60 -7.00 -26.02
N ARG A 43 4.43 -6.95 -27.06
CA ARG A 43 5.39 -8.03 -27.39
C ARG A 43 6.65 -7.92 -26.55
N ASN A 44 7.13 -6.70 -26.32
CA ASN A 44 8.39 -6.48 -25.62
C ASN A 44 8.19 -6.29 -24.11
N ALA A 45 9.21 -6.66 -23.34
CA ALA A 45 9.31 -6.30 -21.94
C ALA A 45 9.61 -4.80 -21.79
N PRO A 46 9.16 -4.15 -20.69
CA PRO A 46 9.47 -2.76 -20.45
C PRO A 46 10.96 -2.56 -20.18
N ILE A 47 11.47 -1.38 -20.53
CA ILE A 47 12.78 -0.89 -20.09
C ILE A 47 12.58 0.00 -18.88
N VAL A 48 13.44 -0.12 -17.87
CA VAL A 48 13.45 0.79 -16.72
C VAL A 48 14.15 2.08 -17.12
N SER A 49 13.41 3.19 -17.17
CA SER A 49 13.96 4.51 -17.48
C SER A 49 14.80 5.07 -16.31
N LEU A 50 15.59 6.13 -16.57
CA LEU A 50 16.39 6.80 -15.55
C LEU A 50 15.56 7.30 -14.36
N SER A 51 14.29 7.66 -14.62
CA SER A 51 13.35 8.10 -13.58
C SER A 51 12.73 6.96 -12.77
N GLY A 52 13.08 5.70 -13.07
CA GLY A 52 12.57 4.51 -12.42
C GLY A 52 11.18 4.06 -12.89
N ARG A 53 10.82 4.39 -14.14
CA ARG A 53 9.54 3.97 -14.74
C ARG A 53 9.75 2.77 -15.66
N PHE A 54 8.80 1.86 -15.70
CA PHE A 54 8.74 0.75 -16.64
C PHE A 54 8.12 1.26 -17.94
N VAL A 55 8.90 1.33 -19.01
CA VAL A 55 8.54 2.02 -20.25
C VAL A 55 8.50 1.03 -21.41
N TRP A 56 7.38 1.03 -22.12
CA TRP A 56 7.23 0.39 -23.42
C TRP A 56 7.35 1.45 -24.51
N PHE A 57 8.11 1.13 -25.55
CA PHE A 57 8.22 1.96 -26.73
C PHE A 57 7.14 1.58 -27.75
N GLU A 58 6.96 2.42 -28.76
CA GLU A 58 5.98 2.22 -29.83
C GLU A 58 6.09 0.82 -30.48
N GLU A 59 4.95 0.14 -30.58
CA GLU A 59 4.81 -1.20 -31.17
C GLU A 59 3.64 -1.22 -32.18
N ASN A 60 3.76 -0.43 -33.26
CA ASN A 60 2.68 -0.23 -34.23
C ASN A 60 1.40 0.27 -33.53
N GLU A 61 0.26 -0.37 -33.78
CA GLU A 61 -1.04 -0.02 -33.20
C GLU A 61 -1.34 -0.73 -31.87
N ALA A 62 -0.36 -1.41 -31.25
CA ALA A 62 -0.58 -2.15 -30.02
C ALA A 62 -0.90 -1.22 -28.85
N TRP A 63 -1.76 -1.70 -27.94
CA TRP A 63 -2.06 -1.06 -26.67
C TRP A 63 -2.27 -2.13 -25.61
N PRO A 64 -1.77 -1.97 -24.38
CA PRO A 64 -1.90 -3.02 -23.39
C PRO A 64 -3.34 -3.11 -22.87
N ASP A 65 -3.82 -4.32 -22.57
CA ASP A 65 -5.14 -4.56 -21.96
C ASP A 65 -5.09 -4.46 -20.43
N HIS A 66 -4.05 -5.03 -19.83
CA HIS A 66 -3.81 -4.99 -18.39
C HIS A 66 -2.32 -5.07 -18.08
N ILE A 67 -1.96 -4.57 -16.89
CA ILE A 67 -0.63 -4.64 -16.31
C ILE A 67 -0.59 -5.77 -15.29
N THR A 68 0.45 -6.58 -15.36
CA THR A 68 0.77 -7.59 -14.34
C THR A 68 2.06 -7.18 -13.63
N VAL A 69 2.01 -7.12 -12.30
CA VAL A 69 3.19 -6.91 -11.45
C VAL A 69 3.48 -8.21 -10.73
N THR A 70 4.57 -8.87 -11.11
CA THR A 70 5.07 -10.07 -10.43
C THR A 70 6.14 -9.67 -9.42
N LEU A 71 5.91 -10.01 -8.16
CA LEU A 71 6.89 -9.81 -7.10
C LEU A 71 7.94 -10.92 -7.15
N LEU A 72 9.22 -10.55 -7.08
CA LEU A 72 10.31 -11.52 -6.98
C LEU A 72 10.42 -12.04 -5.54
N PRO A 73 11.00 -13.23 -5.33
CA PRO A 73 11.20 -13.77 -3.98
C PRO A 73 11.90 -12.76 -3.06
N GLY A 74 11.34 -12.55 -1.86
CA GLY A 74 11.84 -11.61 -0.86
C GLY A 74 11.38 -10.17 -1.02
N ALA A 75 10.57 -9.84 -2.03
CA ALA A 75 9.93 -8.53 -2.13
C ALA A 75 8.85 -8.39 -1.03
N PRO A 76 8.92 -7.35 -0.16
CA PRO A 76 8.06 -7.21 1.02
C PRO A 76 6.66 -6.64 0.72
N TYR A 77 6.09 -6.99 -0.43
CA TYR A 77 4.83 -6.43 -0.89
C TYR A 77 3.77 -7.52 -1.01
N ALA A 78 2.51 -7.13 -0.82
CA ALA A 78 1.37 -8.01 -1.04
C ALA A 78 1.20 -8.28 -2.55
N PRO A 79 0.71 -9.47 -2.95
CA PRO A 79 0.43 -9.78 -4.35
C PRO A 79 -0.48 -8.72 -5.00
N VAL A 80 -0.09 -8.28 -6.20
CA VAL A 80 -0.82 -7.27 -6.96
C VAL A 80 -1.71 -7.97 -7.98
N PRO A 81 -3.05 -7.82 -7.91
CA PRO A 81 -3.93 -8.37 -8.95
C PRO A 81 -3.67 -7.67 -10.29
N PRO A 82 -4.01 -8.31 -11.43
CA PRO A 82 -3.95 -7.64 -12.72
C PRO A 82 -4.74 -6.33 -12.73
N VAL A 83 -4.14 -5.27 -13.25
CA VAL A 83 -4.73 -3.92 -13.26
C VAL A 83 -5.09 -3.55 -14.69
N ALA A 84 -6.33 -3.17 -14.94
CA ALA A 84 -6.74 -2.64 -16.24
C ALA A 84 -5.89 -1.41 -16.61
N THR A 85 -5.52 -1.30 -17.88
CA THR A 85 -4.72 -0.18 -18.37
C THR A 85 -5.57 1.07 -18.57
N LEU A 86 -4.87 2.19 -18.77
CA LEU A 86 -5.50 3.45 -19.19
C LEU A 86 -6.10 3.30 -20.59
N PRO A 87 -7.19 4.03 -20.90
CA PRO A 87 -7.72 4.09 -22.25
C PRO A 87 -6.67 4.55 -23.25
N ARG A 88 -6.71 4.00 -24.47
CA ARG A 88 -5.81 4.40 -25.56
C ARG A 88 -6.05 5.88 -25.92
N PRO A 89 -5.01 6.72 -25.96
CA PRO A 89 -5.12 8.11 -26.41
C PRO A 89 -5.58 8.17 -27.86
N ALA A 90 -6.40 9.16 -28.20
CA ALA A 90 -6.88 9.37 -29.56
C ALA A 90 -5.73 9.75 -30.52
N ASN A 91 -4.72 10.48 -30.03
CA ASN A 91 -3.56 10.87 -30.81
C ASN A 91 -2.29 10.22 -30.24
N LEU A 92 -1.68 9.31 -31.01
CA LEU A 92 -0.47 8.65 -30.57
C LEU A 92 0.83 9.47 -30.81
N GLU A 93 0.77 10.50 -31.64
CA GLU A 93 1.92 11.35 -31.98
C GLU A 93 2.21 12.39 -30.90
N VAL A 94 1.17 12.95 -30.28
CA VAL A 94 1.29 14.01 -29.27
C VAL A 94 0.37 13.71 -28.08
N PRO A 95 0.64 12.62 -27.33
CA PRO A 95 -0.13 12.30 -26.13
C PRO A 95 0.13 13.30 -25.00
N HIS A 96 -0.86 13.46 -24.13
CA HIS A 96 -0.58 13.98 -22.81
C HIS A 96 0.05 12.87 -21.94
N VAL A 97 1.02 13.22 -21.08
CA VAL A 97 1.73 12.24 -20.24
C VAL A 97 0.78 11.43 -19.36
N ALA A 98 -0.26 12.08 -18.83
CA ALA A 98 -1.26 11.45 -17.97
C ALA A 98 -2.09 10.36 -18.70
N GLU A 99 -2.13 10.36 -20.03
CA GLU A 99 -2.85 9.34 -20.82
C GLU A 99 -2.00 8.08 -21.06
N ARG A 100 -0.70 8.12 -20.71
CA ARG A 100 0.25 7.01 -20.94
C ARG A 100 0.98 6.56 -19.70
N LEU A 101 0.93 7.34 -18.61
CA LEU A 101 1.59 7.02 -17.36
C LEU A 101 0.57 6.51 -16.36
N GLN A 102 0.63 5.21 -16.07
CA GLN A 102 -0.16 4.58 -15.01
C GLN A 102 0.66 4.46 -13.73
N SER A 103 0.14 5.02 -12.64
CA SER A 103 0.75 4.92 -11.32
C SER A 103 0.05 3.83 -10.51
N LEU A 104 0.82 2.87 -10.01
CA LEU A 104 0.33 1.80 -9.13
C LEU A 104 1.01 1.91 -7.76
N VAL A 105 0.23 1.76 -6.70
CA VAL A 105 0.73 1.80 -5.33
C VAL A 105 0.81 0.39 -4.79
N LEU A 106 2.03 -0.05 -4.44
CA LEU A 106 2.28 -1.35 -3.85
C LEU A 106 1.93 -1.33 -2.37
N GLN A 107 1.14 -2.33 -1.96
CA GLN A 107 0.79 -2.53 -0.56
C GLN A 107 1.87 -3.35 0.13
N PRO A 108 2.37 -2.94 1.29
CA PRO A 108 3.28 -3.76 2.11
C PRO A 108 2.63 -5.06 2.55
N ASP A 109 3.43 -6.10 2.71
CA ASP A 109 3.01 -7.32 3.40
C ASP A 109 3.43 -7.31 4.89
N ALA A 110 3.17 -8.43 5.57
CA ALA A 110 3.53 -8.61 6.97
C ALA A 110 5.05 -8.62 7.24
N THR A 111 5.88 -8.86 6.22
CA THR A 111 7.35 -8.93 6.32
C THR A 111 8.04 -7.60 6.07
N TYR A 112 7.29 -6.56 5.70
CA TYR A 112 7.86 -5.27 5.31
C TYR A 112 8.78 -4.65 6.36
N PRO A 113 9.98 -4.16 5.97
CA PRO A 113 10.89 -3.51 6.90
C PRO A 113 10.37 -2.10 7.26
N LEU A 114 9.68 -2.02 8.38
CA LEU A 114 9.15 -0.76 8.90
C LEU A 114 10.31 0.07 9.46
N GLY A 115 10.52 1.27 8.90
CA GLY A 115 11.48 2.24 9.40
C GLY A 115 10.88 3.16 10.46
N ASP A 116 11.74 3.94 11.10
CA ASP A 116 11.33 5.01 12.01
C ASP A 116 10.45 6.05 11.29
N GLY A 117 9.58 6.75 12.03
CA GLY A 117 8.69 7.76 11.44
C GLY A 117 7.41 7.22 10.82
N VAL A 118 7.24 5.90 10.74
CA VAL A 118 6.02 5.29 10.20
C VAL A 118 5.06 4.92 11.32
N THR A 119 3.85 5.50 11.27
CA THR A 119 2.74 5.06 12.10
C THR A 119 2.06 3.83 11.50
N CYS A 120 2.34 2.67 12.06
CA CYS A 120 1.84 1.39 11.57
C CYS A 120 1.51 0.42 12.70
N LEU A 121 0.76 -0.62 12.35
CA LEU A 121 0.36 -1.70 13.22
C LEU A 121 0.57 -3.02 12.49
N ARG A 122 1.27 -3.94 13.14
CA ARG A 122 1.47 -5.32 12.68
C ARG A 122 0.75 -6.27 13.63
N GLY A 123 0.08 -7.27 13.08
CA GLY A 123 -0.60 -8.24 13.91
C GLY A 123 -0.99 -9.52 13.19
N ARG A 124 -1.72 -10.36 13.90
CA ARG A 124 -2.33 -11.60 13.40
C ARG A 124 -3.81 -11.65 13.77
N LEU A 125 -4.65 -11.93 12.78
CA LEU A 125 -6.09 -12.15 12.94
C LEU A 125 -6.41 -13.64 13.05
N THR A 126 -7.16 -14.02 14.08
CA THR A 126 -7.56 -15.42 14.35
C THR A 126 -9.04 -15.53 14.71
N THR A 127 -9.66 -16.71 14.58
CA THR A 127 -11.11 -16.86 14.75
C THR A 127 -11.59 -16.68 16.20
N ASP A 128 -10.88 -17.23 17.20
CA ASP A 128 -11.27 -17.13 18.61
C ASP A 128 -10.06 -17.30 19.54
N THR A 129 -9.72 -16.29 20.34
CA THR A 129 -8.57 -16.37 21.26
C THR A 129 -8.71 -17.43 22.36
N LYS A 130 -9.91 -17.99 22.58
CA LYS A 130 -10.14 -19.02 23.61
C LYS A 130 -9.62 -20.40 23.24
N LEU A 131 -9.28 -20.64 21.97
CA LEU A 131 -8.66 -21.88 21.55
C LEU A 131 -7.16 -21.83 21.83
N ASP A 132 -6.56 -22.94 22.26
CA ASP A 132 -5.11 -23.04 22.46
C ASP A 132 -4.32 -22.73 21.18
N LYS A 133 -4.92 -22.98 20.02
CA LYS A 133 -4.37 -22.70 18.68
C LYS A 133 -5.48 -22.27 17.73
N PRO A 134 -5.89 -21.00 17.73
CA PRO A 134 -6.99 -20.58 16.90
C PRO A 134 -6.60 -20.53 15.42
N PRO A 135 -7.46 -21.01 14.51
CA PRO A 135 -7.22 -20.91 13.09
C PRO A 135 -6.99 -19.45 12.65
N PRO A 136 -6.02 -19.20 11.77
CA PRO A 136 -5.80 -17.87 11.21
C PRO A 136 -6.95 -17.48 10.27
N VAL A 137 -7.25 -16.19 10.21
CA VAL A 137 -8.24 -15.64 9.27
C VAL A 137 -7.49 -15.06 8.08
N ALA A 138 -7.45 -15.81 6.98
CA ALA A 138 -6.80 -15.39 5.74
C ALA A 138 -7.72 -14.56 4.85
N GLY A 139 -7.14 -13.67 4.03
CA GLY A 139 -7.87 -12.91 3.01
C GLY A 139 -8.75 -11.78 3.54
N ALA A 140 -8.75 -11.50 4.85
CA ALA A 140 -9.49 -10.39 5.43
C ALA A 140 -8.84 -9.06 5.04
N ARG A 141 -9.64 -8.07 4.64
CA ARG A 141 -9.14 -6.71 4.43
C ARG A 141 -9.03 -5.99 5.76
N VAL A 142 -7.95 -5.24 5.92
CA VAL A 142 -7.65 -4.49 7.15
C VAL A 142 -7.61 -3.02 6.83
N GLN A 143 -8.43 -2.22 7.50
CA GLN A 143 -8.36 -0.77 7.47
C GLN A 143 -7.95 -0.27 8.86
N LEU A 144 -6.86 0.49 8.92
CA LEU A 144 -6.49 1.28 10.08
C LEU A 144 -7.12 2.66 9.92
N ALA A 145 -7.91 3.07 10.90
CA ALA A 145 -8.50 4.39 10.97
C ALA A 145 -8.14 5.06 12.30
N TRP A 146 -8.14 6.38 12.33
CA TRP A 146 -7.82 7.19 13.50
C TRP A 146 -8.92 8.22 13.75
N SER A 147 -9.06 8.65 15.00
CA SER A 147 -10.03 9.69 15.36
C SER A 147 -9.47 11.06 15.02
N ASP A 148 -10.22 11.86 14.26
CA ASP A 148 -9.96 13.28 14.05
C ASP A 148 -10.77 14.08 15.08
N ALA A 149 -10.09 14.88 15.91
CA ALA A 149 -10.74 15.64 16.99
C ALA A 149 -11.60 16.75 16.43
N ASP A 150 -11.09 17.43 15.40
CA ASP A 150 -11.73 18.64 14.89
C ASP A 150 -13.07 18.30 14.21
N GLU A 151 -13.16 17.10 13.65
CA GLU A 151 -14.34 16.65 12.92
C GLU A 151 -15.22 15.68 13.71
N GLU A 152 -14.76 15.24 14.90
CA GLU A 152 -15.38 14.14 15.67
C GLU A 152 -15.65 12.88 14.82
N LYS A 153 -14.80 12.65 13.81
CA LYS A 153 -14.97 11.59 12.81
C LYS A 153 -13.74 10.73 12.71
N TRP A 154 -13.96 9.48 12.34
CA TRP A 154 -12.88 8.56 12.09
C TRP A 154 -12.42 8.66 10.64
N LYS A 155 -11.12 8.74 10.41
CA LYS A 155 -10.51 8.80 9.09
C LYS A 155 -9.61 7.58 8.84
N PRO A 156 -9.68 6.94 7.66
CA PRO A 156 -10.79 7.06 6.71
C PRO A 156 -12.12 6.58 7.33
N ASP A 157 -13.22 6.98 6.69
CA ASP A 157 -14.52 6.38 6.94
C ASP A 157 -14.43 4.88 6.72
N ALA A 158 -15.17 4.16 7.54
CA ALA A 158 -15.14 2.73 7.45
C ALA A 158 -15.89 2.27 6.20
N PRO A 159 -15.38 1.28 5.45
CA PRO A 159 -15.93 0.96 4.15
C PRO A 159 -17.40 0.54 4.31
N PRO A 160 -18.28 1.00 3.42
CA PRO A 160 -19.66 0.58 3.44
C PRO A 160 -19.74 -0.94 3.18
N ALA A 161 -20.79 -1.59 3.69
CA ALA A 161 -20.90 -3.06 3.63
C ALA A 161 -20.96 -3.61 2.18
N ASP A 162 -21.37 -2.75 1.25
CA ASP A 162 -21.47 -2.94 -0.19
C ASP A 162 -20.33 -2.27 -0.98
N ALA A 163 -19.26 -1.85 -0.30
CA ALA A 163 -18.10 -1.23 -0.96
C ALA A 163 -17.63 -2.10 -2.13
N GLY A 164 -17.61 -1.50 -3.32
CA GLY A 164 -17.14 -2.16 -4.53
C GLY A 164 -15.70 -2.67 -4.39
N SER A 165 -15.36 -3.68 -5.18
CA SER A 165 -14.05 -4.35 -5.15
C SER A 165 -12.87 -3.38 -5.26
N ALA A 166 -13.02 -2.28 -6.01
CA ALA A 166 -11.98 -1.28 -6.20
C ALA A 166 -11.60 -0.54 -4.90
N ALA A 167 -12.58 -0.11 -4.10
CA ALA A 167 -12.32 0.58 -2.83
C ALA A 167 -11.62 -0.34 -1.81
N LEU A 168 -11.99 -1.63 -1.84
CA LEU A 168 -11.41 -2.66 -0.96
C LEU A 168 -10.08 -3.23 -1.48
N ALA A 169 -9.75 -3.04 -2.76
CA ALA A 169 -8.53 -3.56 -3.37
C ALA A 169 -7.28 -2.83 -2.85
N ALA A 170 -7.41 -1.59 -2.41
CA ALA A 170 -6.32 -0.80 -1.85
C ALA A 170 -6.01 -1.14 -0.39
N LEU A 171 -6.87 -1.90 0.30
CA LEU A 171 -6.66 -2.25 1.71
C LEU A 171 -5.69 -3.43 1.86
N PRO A 172 -4.80 -3.39 2.86
CA PRO A 172 -4.00 -4.55 3.26
C PRO A 172 -4.85 -5.79 3.49
N VAL A 173 -4.25 -6.95 3.25
CA VAL A 173 -4.92 -8.25 3.32
C VAL A 173 -4.18 -9.15 4.29
N THR A 174 -4.92 -9.87 5.13
CA THR A 174 -4.30 -10.90 5.99
C THR A 174 -3.77 -12.05 5.14
N THR A 175 -2.57 -12.52 5.47
CA THR A 175 -1.91 -13.66 4.80
C THR A 175 -2.61 -14.99 5.13
N ALA A 176 -2.12 -16.09 4.55
CA ALA A 176 -2.58 -17.44 4.91
C ALA A 176 -2.41 -17.77 6.42
N SER A 177 -1.42 -17.15 7.08
CA SER A 177 -1.18 -17.24 8.52
C SER A 177 -1.94 -16.19 9.34
N GLY A 178 -2.81 -15.39 8.69
CA GLY A 178 -3.59 -14.35 9.33
C GLY A 178 -2.79 -13.09 9.65
N ASP A 179 -1.52 -13.03 9.26
CA ASP A 179 -0.63 -11.90 9.55
C ASP A 179 -1.00 -10.69 8.68
N PHE A 180 -0.87 -9.48 9.22
CA PHE A 180 -1.15 -8.25 8.49
C PHE A 180 -0.25 -7.10 8.94
N VAL A 181 -0.11 -6.10 8.08
CA VAL A 181 0.42 -4.78 8.39
C VAL A 181 -0.58 -3.74 7.88
N ALA A 182 -0.94 -2.79 8.73
CA ALA A 182 -1.73 -1.63 8.36
C ALA A 182 -0.99 -0.37 8.80
N PHE A 183 -1.12 0.72 8.06
CA PHE A 183 -0.39 1.96 8.32
C PHE A 183 -1.26 3.18 8.03
N ILE A 184 -0.91 4.30 8.64
CA ILE A 184 -1.51 5.59 8.35
C ILE A 184 -0.64 6.25 7.28
N PRO A 185 -1.18 6.54 6.08
CA PRO A 185 -0.42 7.26 5.07
C PRO A 185 0.04 8.62 5.61
N ARG A 186 1.30 8.99 5.35
CA ARG A 186 1.88 10.26 5.86
C ARG A 186 1.05 11.49 5.48
N ALA A 187 0.49 11.51 4.26
CA ALA A 187 -0.36 12.60 3.77
C ALA A 187 -1.70 12.73 4.53
N SER A 188 -2.04 11.77 5.37
CA SER A 188 -3.31 11.70 6.10
C SER A 188 -3.10 11.65 7.61
N ALA A 189 -1.89 11.91 8.11
CA ALA A 189 -1.63 11.85 9.55
C ALA A 189 -2.55 12.81 10.34
N PRO A 190 -3.03 12.42 11.53
CA PRO A 190 -3.86 13.28 12.37
C PRO A 190 -3.14 14.59 12.69
N THR A 191 -3.78 15.72 12.41
CA THR A 191 -3.21 17.06 12.62
C THR A 191 -3.50 17.63 14.01
N SER A 192 -4.56 17.18 14.68
CA SER A 192 -5.11 17.85 15.87
C SER A 192 -5.40 16.95 17.07
N ASN A 193 -5.37 15.62 16.90
CA ASN A 193 -5.81 14.68 17.94
C ASN A 193 -4.67 13.90 18.61
N THR A 194 -3.47 14.43 18.49
CA THR A 194 -2.30 13.85 19.12
C THR A 194 -2.21 14.41 20.54
N ALA A 195 -2.42 13.56 21.54
CA ALA A 195 -2.16 13.92 22.93
C ALA A 195 -0.72 14.46 23.06
N ALA A 196 -0.45 15.19 24.13
CA ALA A 196 0.84 15.85 24.34
C ALA A 196 2.06 14.90 24.28
N ASP A 197 1.82 13.59 24.40
CA ASP A 197 2.79 12.51 24.35
C ASP A 197 2.98 11.88 22.95
N GLY A 198 2.26 12.34 21.92
CA GLY A 198 2.32 11.77 20.58
C GLY A 198 1.29 10.68 20.29
N THR A 199 0.40 10.35 21.24
CA THR A 199 -0.59 9.27 21.06
C THR A 199 -1.90 9.77 20.45
N PHE A 200 -2.59 8.92 19.71
CA PHE A 200 -3.91 9.22 19.16
C PHE A 200 -4.79 7.96 19.15
N PRO A 201 -6.13 8.08 19.20
CA PRO A 201 -7.01 6.93 19.13
C PRO A 201 -7.01 6.32 17.72
N ALA A 202 -6.75 5.02 17.64
CA ALA A 202 -6.83 4.24 16.41
C ALA A 202 -7.94 3.18 16.52
N ARG A 203 -8.43 2.70 15.38
CA ARG A 203 -9.35 1.57 15.25
C ARG A 203 -8.92 0.67 14.09
N LEU A 204 -9.11 -0.63 14.24
CA LEU A 204 -8.99 -1.58 13.14
C LEU A 204 -10.38 -2.02 12.69
N VAL A 205 -10.59 -1.99 11.38
CA VAL A 205 -11.78 -2.53 10.74
C VAL A 205 -11.35 -3.71 9.88
N PHE A 206 -11.95 -4.87 10.15
CA PHE A 206 -11.76 -6.09 9.39
C PHE A 206 -12.99 -6.38 8.54
N LEU A 207 -12.77 -6.66 7.26
CA LEU A 207 -13.82 -7.06 6.32
C LEU A 207 -13.55 -8.49 5.88
N ILE A 208 -14.49 -9.38 6.18
CA ILE A 208 -14.37 -10.82 5.94
C ILE A 208 -15.38 -11.26 4.88
N GLY A 209 -14.89 -11.87 3.80
CA GLY A 209 -15.69 -12.37 2.68
C GLY A 209 -15.74 -11.46 1.45
N GLN A 210 -16.25 -11.99 0.33
CA GLN A 210 -16.32 -11.31 -0.99
C GLN A 210 -17.70 -10.66 -1.27
N ALA A 211 -18.39 -10.20 -0.22
CA ALA A 211 -19.74 -9.59 -0.18
C ALA A 211 -20.93 -10.52 0.18
N PRO A 212 -21.96 -10.00 0.90
CA PRO A 212 -21.86 -8.83 1.78
C PRO A 212 -20.95 -9.20 2.95
N ALA A 213 -19.81 -8.52 3.06
CA ALA A 213 -18.75 -8.90 3.98
C ALA A 213 -19.25 -8.72 5.42
N SER A 214 -18.99 -9.71 6.28
CA SER A 214 -19.15 -9.48 7.71
C SER A 214 -18.10 -8.46 8.11
N ARG A 215 -18.57 -7.33 8.66
CA ARG A 215 -17.72 -6.27 9.16
C ARG A 215 -17.52 -6.45 10.65
N LEU A 216 -16.26 -6.50 11.05
CA LEU A 216 -15.85 -6.59 12.44
C LEU A 216 -14.96 -5.41 12.76
N VAL A 217 -15.24 -4.75 13.87
CA VAL A 217 -14.53 -3.55 14.28
C VAL A 217 -13.99 -3.77 15.68
N THR A 218 -12.77 -3.33 15.93
CA THR A 218 -12.24 -3.30 17.30
C THR A 218 -13.16 -2.42 18.15
N PRO A 219 -13.60 -2.89 19.35
CA PRO A 219 -14.39 -2.08 20.27
C PRO A 219 -13.76 -0.70 20.50
N LYS A 220 -14.57 0.31 20.77
CA LYS A 220 -14.07 1.69 20.97
C LYS A 220 -13.12 1.80 22.17
N ASP A 221 -13.29 0.91 23.14
CA ASP A 221 -12.52 0.75 24.36
C ASP A 221 -11.36 -0.26 24.21
N PHE A 222 -11.14 -0.82 23.02
CA PHE A 222 -10.04 -1.74 22.78
C PHE A 222 -8.69 -1.02 22.90
N GLN A 223 -7.91 -1.40 23.90
CA GLN A 223 -6.58 -0.84 24.12
C GLN A 223 -5.56 -1.60 23.28
N PHE A 224 -4.94 -0.92 22.31
CA PHE A 224 -3.88 -1.49 21.48
C PHE A 224 -2.53 -1.62 22.20
N VAL A 225 -2.45 -1.14 23.45
CA VAL A 225 -1.24 -1.16 24.26
C VAL A 225 -1.49 -2.11 25.43
N ASP A 226 -1.10 -3.38 25.28
CA ASP A 226 -0.91 -4.24 26.43
C ASP A 226 0.46 -3.92 27.04
N ASP A 227 0.44 -3.17 28.14
CA ASP A 227 1.54 -3.08 29.10
C ASP A 227 1.74 -4.47 29.73
N ALA A 228 2.42 -5.36 29.02
CA ALA A 228 2.91 -6.61 29.61
C ALA A 228 4.12 -6.31 30.50
N GLY A 229 3.89 -5.64 31.64
CA GLY A 229 4.54 -5.97 32.91
C GLY A 229 5.90 -5.34 33.27
N GLY A 230 6.29 -4.19 32.72
CA GLY A 230 7.48 -3.48 33.19
C GLY A 230 7.30 -1.97 33.05
N ALA A 231 7.47 -1.23 34.15
CA ALA A 231 7.37 0.23 34.18
C ALA A 231 8.04 0.84 32.93
N PRO A 232 7.37 1.79 32.24
CA PRO A 232 7.95 2.41 31.08
C PRO A 232 9.29 3.01 31.49
N ARG A 233 10.40 2.46 30.99
CA ARG A 233 11.64 3.23 30.92
C ARG A 233 11.33 4.34 29.94
N GLN A 234 10.84 5.46 30.45
CA GLN A 234 10.78 6.69 29.68
C GLN A 234 12.20 6.94 29.17
N PRO A 235 12.46 6.90 27.85
CA PRO A 235 13.63 7.56 27.35
C PRO A 235 13.44 9.04 27.71
N VAL A 236 14.36 9.60 28.50
CA VAL A 236 14.46 11.03 28.71
C VAL A 236 14.66 11.65 27.32
N VAL A 237 13.60 12.22 26.75
CA VAL A 237 13.70 13.00 25.51
C VAL A 237 14.25 14.37 25.93
N PRO A 238 15.48 14.74 25.53
CA PRO A 238 15.98 16.08 25.76
C PRO A 238 15.02 17.08 25.11
N LYS A 239 14.75 18.21 25.76
CA LYS A 239 13.97 19.31 25.16
C LYS A 239 14.67 19.76 23.86
N GLY A 240 14.16 19.29 22.73
CA GLY A 240 14.67 19.61 21.40
C GLY A 240 14.39 18.49 20.40
N HIS A 241 13.35 18.68 19.59
CA HIS A 241 12.90 17.83 18.47
C HIS A 241 12.16 16.54 18.87
N LEU A 242 10.88 16.47 18.49
CA LEU A 242 10.05 15.28 18.55
C LEU A 242 10.61 14.23 17.59
N PRO A 243 10.95 13.00 18.03
CA PRO A 243 11.10 11.90 17.10
C PRO A 243 9.69 11.50 16.61
N GLU A 244 9.39 11.86 15.36
CA GLU A 244 8.19 11.38 14.66
C GLU A 244 8.20 9.84 14.60
N GLY A 245 7.07 9.22 14.94
CA GLY A 245 6.78 7.79 14.76
C GLY A 245 7.35 6.84 15.82
N ARG A 246 6.49 6.34 16.71
CA ARG A 246 6.78 5.12 17.49
C ARG A 246 6.23 3.91 16.73
N ALA A 247 7.10 2.95 16.41
CA ALA A 247 6.67 1.61 16.04
C ALA A 247 6.10 0.91 17.29
N LEU A 248 5.03 0.11 17.14
CA LEU A 248 4.67 -0.86 18.16
C LEU A 248 5.71 -1.99 18.10
N PRO A 249 6.54 -2.21 19.13
CA PRO A 249 7.64 -3.17 19.10
C PRO A 249 7.17 -4.63 19.15
N GLN A 250 5.86 -4.89 19.26
CA GLN A 250 5.28 -6.22 19.45
C GLN A 250 4.20 -6.51 18.42
N THR A 251 4.11 -7.79 18.04
CA THR A 251 3.05 -8.29 17.16
C THR A 251 1.75 -8.35 17.96
N LEU A 252 0.71 -7.66 17.49
CA LEU A 252 -0.61 -7.67 18.11
C LEU A 252 -1.40 -8.91 17.67
N ILE A 253 -1.97 -9.66 18.61
CA ILE A 253 -2.85 -10.81 18.30
C ILE A 253 -4.29 -10.39 18.61
N ILE A 254 -5.16 -10.44 17.60
CA ILE A 254 -6.59 -10.08 17.74
C ILE A 254 -7.45 -11.29 17.34
N GLY A 255 -8.39 -11.68 18.20
CA GLY A 255 -9.39 -12.70 17.88
C GLY A 255 -10.74 -12.09 17.48
N LEU A 256 -11.52 -12.78 16.63
CA LEU A 256 -12.85 -12.30 16.24
C LEU A 256 -13.82 -12.20 17.43
N THR A 257 -13.63 -13.00 18.48
CA THR A 257 -14.41 -12.90 19.73
C THR A 257 -14.16 -11.62 20.51
N GLN A 258 -13.03 -10.93 20.28
CA GLN A 258 -12.74 -9.61 20.84
C GLN A 258 -13.30 -8.47 19.99
N LEU A 259 -13.76 -8.76 18.76
CA LEU A 259 -14.29 -7.76 17.85
C LEU A 259 -15.79 -7.58 18.03
N ALA A 260 -16.25 -6.34 17.91
CA ALA A 260 -17.68 -6.04 17.87
C ALA A 260 -18.22 -6.20 16.45
N LYS A 261 -19.43 -6.75 16.34
CA LYS A 261 -20.22 -6.76 15.12
C LYS A 261 -21.08 -5.49 15.08
N LEU A 262 -21.15 -4.84 13.92
CA LEU A 262 -22.03 -3.69 13.68
C LEU A 262 -23.43 -4.12 13.25
#